data_AF-A0A2V9VW48-F1
#
_entry.id   AF-A0A2V9VW48-F1
#
_cell.length_a   1.000
_cell.length_b   1.000
_cell.length_c   1.000
_cell.angle_alpha   90.00
_cell.angle_beta   90.00
_cell.angle_gamma   90.00
#
_symmetry.space_group_name_H-M   'P 1'
#
loop_
_entity.id
_entity.type
_entity.pdbx_description
1 polymer ?
#
loop_
_entity_poly.entity_id
_entity_poly.type
_entity_poly.pdbx_seq_one_letter_code
_entity_poly.pdbx_strand_id
1 'polypeptide(L)'
;MSSHQNSAFNVVSPTLSRSRYQVGSRVAYPQARPVRVISRAPDAIWGQYNNYRSNGVMWSAIIHVTIIGLLLSGAFVGHQVVQQVAKRQTVTLIAPSPETYAMPVSKKLASGGGGGGDRDPLPAPKGQLPKVAAHQITPPAIVMRNEKPRLAVQPTVVAPPQVRLADSHAPNLGVSTAAVMPAAPPSNGTG
;
A
#
# COMPACT_ATOMS: atom_id res chain seq x y z
N MET A 1 -48.36 21.11 -3.97
CA MET A 1 -48.99 22.35 -4.50
C MET A 1 -49.07 23.36 -3.36
N SER A 2 -48.81 24.62 -3.70
CA SER A 2 -48.80 25.84 -2.88
C SER A 2 -49.79 25.86 -1.69
N SER A 3 -49.40 26.43 -0.56
CA SER A 3 -49.89 27.77 -0.16
C SER A 3 -49.54 28.13 1.28
N HIS A 4 -49.12 29.39 1.42
CA HIS A 4 -48.91 30.13 2.65
C HIS A 4 -50.16 30.18 3.52
N GLN A 5 -49.98 30.38 4.83
CA GLN A 5 -50.75 31.36 5.60
C GLN A 5 -50.10 31.67 6.95
N ASN A 6 -49.62 32.91 7.06
CA ASN A 6 -49.32 33.61 8.32
C ASN A 6 -50.64 34.02 8.98
N SER A 7 -50.73 33.97 10.30
CA SER A 7 -51.71 34.74 11.07
C SER A 7 -51.31 34.87 12.54
N ALA A 8 -51.88 35.91 13.16
CA ALA A 8 -51.75 36.39 14.55
C ALA A 8 -50.58 37.38 14.73
N PHE A 9 -50.80 38.59 15.24
CA PHE A 9 -51.62 38.89 16.41
C PHE A 9 -52.36 40.23 16.36
N ASN A 10 -53.61 40.13 16.80
CA ASN A 10 -54.52 41.07 17.45
C ASN A 10 -54.03 42.51 17.73
N VAL A 11 -54.71 43.45 17.09
CA VAL A 11 -54.75 44.88 17.45
C VAL A 11 -55.88 45.07 18.48
N VAL A 12 -55.53 45.46 19.70
CA VAL A 12 -56.49 45.96 20.69
C VAL A 12 -56.48 47.49 20.61
N SER A 13 -57.62 48.06 20.20
CA SER A 13 -57.85 49.51 20.13
C SER A 13 -58.33 50.05 21.48
N PRO A 14 -57.81 51.19 21.96
CA PRO A 14 -58.57 52.04 22.87
C PRO A 14 -59.30 53.15 22.09
N THR A 15 -60.59 53.20 22.40
CA THR A 15 -61.66 54.11 22.01
C THR A 15 -61.29 55.59 21.85
N LEU A 16 -61.64 56.16 20.70
CA LEU A 16 -61.68 57.60 20.44
C LEU A 16 -62.84 58.24 21.20
N SER A 17 -62.55 59.16 22.13
CA SER A 17 -63.55 60.08 22.66
C SER A 17 -63.82 61.17 21.62
N ARG A 18 -65.05 61.17 21.12
CA ARG A 18 -65.55 62.07 20.07
C ARG A 18 -66.01 63.39 20.70
N SER A 19 -65.15 64.41 20.71
CA SER A 19 -65.60 65.78 20.97
C SER A 19 -66.13 66.41 19.67
N ARG A 20 -67.38 66.87 19.72
CA ARG A 20 -68.11 67.50 18.62
C ARG A 20 -67.58 68.91 18.35
N TYR A 21 -67.44 69.21 17.06
CA TYR A 21 -67.04 70.46 16.45
C TYR A 21 -67.69 71.72 17.06
N GLN A 22 -66.89 72.76 17.28
CA GLN A 22 -67.33 74.14 17.07
C GLN A 22 -66.84 74.58 15.69
N VAL A 23 -67.79 74.91 14.83
CA VAL A 23 -67.57 75.55 13.53
C VAL A 23 -67.19 77.00 13.79
N GLY A 24 -65.89 77.29 13.74
CA GLY A 24 -65.34 78.64 13.73
C GLY A 24 -64.85 78.99 12.32
N SER A 25 -65.24 80.17 11.87
CA SER A 25 -64.87 80.90 10.64
C SER A 25 -63.65 80.39 9.85
N ARG A 26 -63.89 80.09 8.56
CA ARG A 26 -62.84 79.84 7.57
C ARG A 26 -61.95 81.08 7.41
N VAL A 27 -60.77 81.05 8.02
CA VAL A 27 -59.68 81.95 7.64
C VAL A 27 -59.14 81.46 6.30
N ALA A 28 -59.27 82.28 5.26
CA ALA A 28 -58.65 82.00 3.97
C ALA A 28 -57.14 82.14 4.13
N TYR A 29 -56.45 81.01 4.33
CA TYR A 29 -54.99 80.98 4.29
C TYR A 29 -54.52 81.35 2.89
N PRO A 30 -53.54 82.26 2.73
CA PRO A 30 -52.92 82.47 1.44
C PRO A 30 -52.33 81.13 0.98
N GLN A 31 -52.75 80.65 -0.19
CA GLN A 31 -52.14 79.48 -0.84
C GLN A 31 -50.66 79.79 -1.03
N ALA A 32 -49.82 79.25 -0.14
CA ALA A 32 -48.39 79.31 -0.29
C ALA A 32 -48.07 78.62 -1.61
N ARG A 33 -47.51 79.38 -2.57
CA ARG A 33 -46.98 78.81 -3.81
C ARG A 33 -46.09 77.61 -3.43
N PRO A 34 -46.21 76.44 -4.09
CA PRO A 34 -45.34 75.32 -3.76
C PRO A 34 -43.91 75.78 -3.99
N VAL A 35 -43.20 76.04 -2.90
CA VAL A 35 -41.75 76.23 -2.93
C VAL A 35 -41.24 74.93 -3.54
N ARG A 36 -40.58 75.02 -4.70
CA ARG A 36 -39.91 73.89 -5.30
C ARG A 36 -38.83 73.47 -4.30
N VAL A 37 -39.17 72.54 -3.41
CA VAL A 37 -38.20 71.88 -2.54
C VAL A 37 -37.31 71.09 -3.49
N ILE A 38 -36.19 71.69 -3.86
CA ILE A 38 -35.10 70.95 -4.49
C ILE A 38 -34.55 70.08 -3.37
N SER A 39 -35.14 68.90 -3.16
CA SER A 39 -34.53 67.86 -2.36
C SER A 39 -33.26 67.45 -3.12
N ARG A 40 -32.12 68.05 -2.77
CA ARG A 40 -30.84 67.48 -3.18
C ARG A 40 -30.82 66.07 -2.60
N ALA A 41 -30.76 65.07 -3.48
CA ALA A 41 -30.50 63.71 -3.03
C ALA A 41 -29.22 63.73 -2.19
N PRO A 42 -29.18 63.07 -1.03
CA PRO A 42 -27.97 63.06 -0.22
C PRO A 42 -26.82 62.48 -1.06
N ASP A 43 -25.73 63.25 -1.19
CA ASP A 43 -24.62 62.98 -2.11
C ASP A 43 -23.86 61.66 -1.84
N ALA A 44 -24.24 60.88 -0.83
CA ALA A 44 -23.63 59.59 -0.55
C ALA A 44 -24.56 58.68 0.29
N ILE A 45 -25.50 58.00 -0.35
CA ILE A 45 -26.17 56.82 0.26
C ILE A 45 -25.23 55.59 0.22
N TRP A 46 -24.20 55.62 -0.64
CA TRP A 46 -23.30 54.49 -0.92
C TRP A 46 -21.81 54.77 -0.61
N GLY A 47 -21.47 55.95 -0.08
CA GLY A 47 -20.07 56.41 0.05
C GLY A 47 -19.33 55.91 1.30
N GLN A 48 -20.03 55.34 2.28
CA GLN A 48 -19.45 54.93 3.56
C GLN A 48 -18.74 53.56 3.50
N TYR A 49 -18.82 52.87 2.37
CA TYR A 49 -18.23 51.55 2.13
C TYR A 49 -16.75 51.60 1.68
N ASN A 50 -16.15 52.79 1.53
CA ASN A 50 -14.80 52.91 0.99
C ASN A 50 -13.69 52.76 2.05
N ASN A 51 -14.02 52.85 3.35
CA ASN A 51 -13.00 52.92 4.42
C ASN A 51 -12.32 51.57 4.74
N TYR A 52 -12.85 50.47 4.24
CA TYR A 52 -12.25 49.13 4.38
C TYR A 52 -11.58 48.64 3.09
N ARG A 53 -11.62 49.41 2.00
CA ARG A 53 -11.04 48.99 0.71
C ARG A 53 -9.51 48.94 0.78
N SER A 54 -8.87 49.93 1.40
CA SER A 54 -7.40 49.96 1.54
C SER A 54 -6.89 48.90 2.52
N ASN A 55 -7.52 48.79 3.70
CA ASN A 55 -7.16 47.82 4.72
C ASN A 55 -7.43 46.38 4.25
N GLY A 56 -8.58 46.12 3.61
CA GLY A 56 -8.93 44.80 3.09
C GLY A 56 -8.01 44.35 1.95
N VAL A 57 -7.63 45.25 1.04
CA VAL A 57 -6.66 44.96 -0.02
C VAL A 57 -5.28 44.67 0.57
N MET A 58 -4.85 45.44 1.58
CA MET A 58 -3.57 45.23 2.25
C MET A 58 -3.52 43.88 2.98
N TRP A 59 -4.52 43.54 3.78
CA TRP A 59 -4.58 42.26 4.49
C TRP A 59 -4.71 41.08 3.54
N SER A 60 -5.51 41.22 2.48
CA SER A 60 -5.59 40.20 1.42
C SER A 60 -4.22 39.99 0.78
N ALA A 61 -3.52 41.05 0.39
CA ALA A 61 -2.19 40.96 -0.21
C ALA A 61 -1.18 40.29 0.74
N ILE A 62 -1.18 40.63 2.02
CA ILE A 62 -0.33 40.01 3.04
C ILE A 62 -0.60 38.50 3.10
N ILE A 63 -1.87 38.09 3.24
CA ILE A 63 -2.26 36.68 3.32
C ILE A 63 -1.80 35.92 2.07
N HIS A 64 -2.00 36.48 0.88
CA HIS A 64 -1.59 35.85 -0.36
C HIS A 64 -0.05 35.71 -0.44
N VAL A 65 0.69 36.75 -0.08
CA VAL A 65 2.17 36.69 -0.05
C VAL A 65 2.65 35.65 0.97
N THR A 66 2.01 35.56 2.14
CA THR A 66 2.35 34.53 3.13
C THR A 66 2.07 33.12 2.61
N ILE A 67 0.91 32.89 1.99
CA ILE A 67 0.55 31.57 1.42
C ILE A 67 1.52 31.19 0.29
N ILE A 68 1.80 32.12 -0.64
CA ILE A 68 2.74 31.89 -1.73
C ILE A 68 4.14 31.60 -1.19
N GLY A 69 4.60 32.37 -0.19
CA GLY A 69 5.88 32.15 0.47
C GLY A 69 5.98 30.77 1.12
N LEU A 70 4.91 30.32 1.81
CA LEU A 70 4.86 29.00 2.43
C LEU A 70 4.91 27.88 1.37
N LEU A 71 4.16 28.01 0.27
CA LEU A 71 4.14 27.04 -0.82
C LEU A 71 5.51 26.93 -1.50
N LEU A 72 6.14 28.08 -1.80
CA LEU A 72 7.47 28.10 -2.43
C LEU A 72 8.55 27.55 -1.49
N SER A 73 8.49 27.86 -0.20
CA SER A 73 9.40 27.32 0.80
C SER A 73 9.26 25.80 0.91
N GLY A 74 8.03 25.28 1.01
CA GLY A 74 7.75 23.85 1.05
C GLY A 74 8.23 23.13 -0.21
N ALA A 75 7.99 23.70 -1.39
CA ALA A 75 8.46 23.15 -2.66
C ALA A 75 10.00 23.12 -2.74
N PHE A 76 10.67 24.18 -2.30
CA PHE A 76 12.13 24.26 -2.32
C PHE A 76 12.78 23.27 -1.35
N VAL A 77 12.30 23.22 -0.10
CA VAL A 77 12.79 22.26 0.91
C VAL A 77 12.50 20.83 0.48
N GLY A 78 11.29 20.54 -0.01
CA GLY A 78 10.92 19.23 -0.53
C GLY A 78 11.81 18.80 -1.69
N HIS A 79 12.09 19.70 -2.63
CA HIS A 79 13.00 19.43 -3.74
C HIS A 79 14.43 19.14 -3.29
N GLN A 80 14.97 19.89 -2.32
CA GLN A 80 16.29 19.62 -1.75
C GLN A 80 16.34 18.25 -1.06
N VAL A 81 15.33 17.90 -0.27
CA VAL A 81 15.26 16.60 0.42
C VAL A 81 15.18 15.45 -0.60
N VAL A 82 14.32 15.56 -1.61
CA VAL A 82 14.18 14.54 -2.66
C VAL A 82 15.49 14.38 -3.45
N GLN A 83 16.16 15.48 -3.81
CA GLN A 83 17.46 15.41 -4.48
C GLN A 83 18.55 14.79 -3.60
N GLN A 84 18.56 15.05 -2.29
CA GLN A 84 19.51 14.43 -1.37
C GLN A 84 19.24 12.94 -1.18
N VAL A 85 17.97 12.52 -1.15
CA VAL A 85 17.59 11.11 -1.09
C VAL A 85 17.96 10.38 -2.38
N ALA A 86 17.69 10.97 -3.55
CA ALA A 86 18.06 10.41 -4.85
C ALA A 86 19.59 10.24 -5.00
N LYS A 87 20.39 11.14 -4.41
CA LYS A 87 21.86 11.04 -4.39
C LYS A 87 22.40 9.95 -3.45
N ARG A 88 21.62 9.47 -2.48
CA ARG A 88 22.07 8.52 -1.45
C ARG A 88 21.99 7.04 -1.83
N GLN A 89 21.61 6.68 -3.07
CA GLN A 89 21.38 5.28 -3.45
C GLN A 89 22.11 4.80 -4.71
N THR A 90 23.26 5.38 -5.05
CA THR A 90 24.20 4.69 -5.95
C THR A 90 25.19 3.90 -5.11
N VAL A 91 24.75 2.76 -4.58
CA VAL A 91 25.69 1.75 -4.11
C VAL A 91 26.26 1.11 -5.36
N THR A 92 27.49 1.48 -5.72
CA THR A 92 28.26 0.69 -6.69
C THR A 92 28.51 -0.66 -6.03
N LEU A 93 27.61 -1.61 -6.30
CA LEU A 93 27.83 -3.01 -5.98
C LEU A 93 29.03 -3.44 -6.83
N ILE A 94 30.23 -3.32 -6.25
CA ILE A 94 31.39 -4.09 -6.68
C ILE A 94 31.05 -5.52 -6.28
N ALA A 95 30.14 -6.15 -7.01
CA ALA A 95 29.97 -7.58 -6.93
C ALA A 95 31.30 -8.16 -7.41
N PRO A 96 32.02 -8.91 -6.56
CA PRO A 96 33.13 -9.72 -7.05
C PRO A 96 32.60 -10.52 -8.24
N SER A 97 33.42 -10.69 -9.27
CA SER A 97 33.03 -11.50 -10.43
C SER A 97 32.47 -12.84 -9.91
N PRO A 98 31.37 -13.38 -10.48
CA PRO A 98 30.77 -14.63 -10.01
C PRO A 98 31.78 -15.80 -10.02
N GLU A 99 32.86 -15.66 -10.79
CA GLU A 99 34.06 -16.50 -10.80
C GLU A 99 34.72 -16.66 -9.41
N THR A 100 34.64 -15.63 -8.55
CA THR A 100 35.27 -15.62 -7.20
C THR A 100 34.57 -16.59 -6.24
N TYR A 101 33.28 -16.82 -6.45
CA TYR A 101 32.47 -17.77 -5.67
C TYR A 101 32.12 -19.04 -6.45
N ALA A 102 32.54 -19.13 -7.71
CA ALA A 102 32.43 -20.33 -8.50
C ALA A 102 33.42 -21.35 -7.94
N MET A 103 32.90 -22.36 -7.24
CA MET A 103 33.71 -23.52 -6.90
C MET A 103 34.28 -24.11 -8.19
N PRO A 104 35.57 -24.51 -8.21
CA PRO A 104 36.14 -25.14 -9.38
C PRO A 104 35.29 -26.35 -9.73
N VAL A 105 34.86 -26.43 -11.00
CA VAL A 105 34.10 -27.59 -11.50
C VAL A 105 34.94 -28.83 -11.23
N SER A 106 34.46 -29.70 -10.33
CA SER A 106 35.23 -30.86 -9.91
C SER A 106 35.46 -31.78 -11.10
N LYS A 107 36.71 -31.96 -11.49
CA LYS A 107 37.10 -32.92 -12.55
C LYS A 107 36.74 -34.37 -12.18
N LYS A 108 36.55 -34.62 -10.88
CA LYS A 108 36.10 -35.91 -10.35
C LYS A 108 34.58 -35.91 -10.33
N LEU A 109 33.98 -36.95 -10.93
CA LEU A 109 32.57 -37.26 -10.75
C LEU A 109 32.27 -37.25 -9.24
N ALA A 110 31.25 -36.49 -8.84
CA ALA A 110 30.76 -36.46 -7.46
C ALA A 110 30.22 -37.85 -7.11
N SER A 111 31.10 -38.71 -6.63
CA SER A 111 30.76 -40.02 -6.09
C SER A 111 30.48 -39.80 -4.61
N GLY A 112 29.21 -39.89 -4.22
CA GLY A 112 28.81 -39.87 -2.81
C GLY A 112 29.42 -41.07 -2.10
N GLY A 113 30.53 -40.87 -1.40
CA GLY A 113 31.15 -41.88 -0.56
C GLY A 113 30.29 -42.11 0.68
N GLY A 114 29.57 -43.24 0.71
CA GLY A 114 28.77 -43.64 1.86
C GLY A 114 29.63 -44.29 2.93
N GLY A 115 30.08 -43.50 3.91
CA GLY A 115 30.79 -44.00 5.12
C GLY A 115 29.90 -44.13 6.35
N GLY A 116 28.57 -44.15 6.15
CA GLY A 116 27.57 -44.02 7.22
C GLY A 116 26.71 -45.27 7.44
N GLY A 117 27.19 -46.44 7.01
CA GLY A 117 26.42 -47.68 7.17
C GLY A 117 26.19 -48.08 8.63
N ASP A 118 25.26 -49.01 8.85
CA ASP A 118 24.85 -49.46 10.20
C ASP A 118 25.89 -50.37 10.89
N ARG A 119 27.10 -50.48 10.34
CA ARG A 119 28.13 -51.48 10.69
C ARG A 119 27.65 -52.92 10.50
N ASP A 120 26.80 -53.12 9.50
CA ASP A 120 26.32 -54.44 9.13
C ASP A 120 27.49 -55.32 8.64
N PRO A 121 27.51 -56.63 8.94
CA PRO A 121 28.57 -57.53 8.47
C PRO A 121 28.60 -57.69 6.94
N LEU A 122 27.51 -57.31 6.27
CA LEU A 122 27.37 -57.37 4.82
C LEU A 122 27.55 -55.98 4.21
N PRO A 123 28.25 -55.85 3.07
CA PRO A 123 28.33 -54.59 2.36
C PRO A 123 26.96 -54.18 1.79
N ALA A 124 26.73 -52.87 1.67
CA ALA A 124 25.49 -52.36 1.08
C ALA A 124 25.40 -52.75 -0.41
N PRO A 125 24.25 -53.26 -0.88
CA PRO A 125 24.08 -53.61 -2.29
C PRO A 125 24.08 -52.36 -3.17
N LYS A 126 24.66 -52.47 -4.37
CA LYS A 126 24.64 -51.40 -5.39
C LYS A 126 23.33 -51.47 -6.17
N GLY A 127 22.46 -50.49 -5.98
CA GLY A 127 21.17 -50.37 -6.68
C GLY A 127 21.08 -49.21 -7.68
N GLN A 128 19.92 -49.08 -8.32
CA GLN A 128 19.60 -47.91 -9.13
C GLN A 128 19.62 -46.64 -8.25
N LEU A 129 20.16 -45.56 -8.79
CA LEU A 129 20.18 -44.27 -8.10
C LEU A 129 18.73 -43.76 -7.93
N PRO A 130 18.34 -43.31 -6.72
CA PRO A 130 17.02 -42.73 -6.50
C PRO A 130 16.79 -41.45 -7.33
N LYS A 131 15.52 -41.16 -7.61
CA LYS A 131 15.14 -39.99 -8.43
C LYS A 131 15.59 -38.68 -7.77
N VAL A 132 16.12 -37.77 -8.58
CA VAL A 132 16.46 -36.42 -8.11
C VAL A 132 15.19 -35.58 -7.97
N ALA A 133 15.03 -34.95 -6.81
CA ALA A 133 13.93 -34.03 -6.55
C ALA A 133 14.43 -32.76 -5.87
N ALA A 134 13.76 -31.63 -6.11
CA ALA A 134 14.10 -30.36 -5.45
C ALA A 134 13.88 -30.42 -3.93
N HIS A 135 12.92 -31.25 -3.49
CA HIS A 135 12.62 -31.47 -2.08
C HIS A 135 12.47 -32.97 -1.81
N GLN A 136 13.14 -33.46 -0.78
CA GLN A 136 13.14 -34.87 -0.38
C GLN A 136 12.12 -35.08 0.73
N ILE A 137 11.02 -35.77 0.40
CA ILE A 137 9.96 -36.14 1.36
C ILE A 137 10.33 -37.44 2.08
N THR A 138 10.83 -38.43 1.32
CA THR A 138 11.24 -39.73 1.86
C THR A 138 12.70 -39.97 1.50
N PRO A 139 13.58 -40.15 2.50
CA PRO A 139 14.97 -40.47 2.24
C PRO A 139 15.12 -41.89 1.68
N PRO A 140 16.15 -42.12 0.84
CA PRO A 140 16.46 -43.45 0.37
C PRO A 140 16.96 -44.30 1.55
N ALA A 141 16.35 -45.47 1.73
CA ALA A 141 16.74 -46.45 2.72
C ALA A 141 16.62 -47.85 2.10
N ILE A 142 17.61 -48.71 2.36
CA ILE A 142 17.57 -50.11 1.91
C ILE A 142 16.74 -50.98 2.85
N VAL A 143 16.75 -50.67 4.15
CA VAL A 143 15.92 -51.33 5.17
C VAL A 143 14.73 -50.43 5.48
N MET A 144 13.55 -50.80 5.01
CA MET A 144 12.30 -50.12 5.36
C MET A 144 11.86 -50.56 6.75
N ARG A 145 11.73 -49.61 7.68
CA ARG A 145 11.23 -49.92 9.04
C ARG A 145 9.71 -49.98 9.14
N ASN A 146 9.02 -49.40 8.17
CA ASN A 146 7.56 -49.40 8.09
C ASN A 146 7.09 -49.98 6.76
N GLU A 147 6.64 -51.24 6.81
CA GLU A 147 6.16 -51.98 5.64
C GLU A 147 4.79 -51.51 5.13
N LYS A 148 4.01 -50.80 5.95
CA LYS A 148 2.66 -50.34 5.60
C LYS A 148 2.50 -48.83 5.82
N PRO A 149 3.16 -47.99 4.99
CA PRO A 149 3.01 -46.55 5.09
C PRO A 149 1.59 -46.14 4.70
N ARG A 150 1.00 -45.19 5.44
CA ARG A 150 -0.31 -44.60 5.09
C ARG A 150 -0.25 -43.71 3.84
N LEU A 151 0.93 -43.20 3.52
CA LEU A 151 1.22 -42.42 2.32
C LEU A 151 2.55 -42.92 1.74
N ALA A 152 2.49 -43.73 0.70
CA ALA A 152 3.67 -44.22 0.01
C ALA A 152 4.22 -43.13 -0.92
N VAL A 153 5.45 -42.70 -0.66
CA VAL A 153 6.17 -41.72 -1.49
C VAL A 153 7.45 -42.38 -1.99
N GLN A 154 7.85 -42.07 -3.22
CA GLN A 154 9.07 -42.62 -3.79
C GLN A 154 10.31 -42.03 -3.09
N PRO A 155 11.37 -42.82 -2.87
CA PRO A 155 12.62 -42.32 -2.33
C PRO A 155 13.31 -41.39 -3.33
N THR A 156 13.80 -40.25 -2.84
CA THR A 156 14.44 -39.22 -3.67
C THR A 156 15.71 -38.70 -3.03
N VAL A 157 16.63 -38.16 -3.84
CA VAL A 157 17.83 -37.47 -3.36
C VAL A 157 17.80 -36.00 -3.81
N VAL A 158 18.15 -35.08 -2.91
CA VAL A 158 18.35 -33.68 -3.26
C VAL A 158 19.75 -33.51 -3.84
N ALA A 159 19.85 -33.11 -5.10
CA ALA A 159 21.11 -32.76 -5.75
C ALA A 159 21.00 -31.36 -6.39
N PRO A 160 22.07 -30.55 -6.36
CA PRO A 160 22.10 -29.28 -7.08
C PRO A 160 21.89 -29.51 -8.59
N PRO A 161 21.19 -28.62 -9.31
CA PRO A 161 20.89 -28.78 -10.73
C PRO A 161 22.14 -28.83 -11.63
N GLN A 162 23.28 -28.35 -11.14
CA GLN A 162 24.56 -28.39 -11.86
C GLN A 162 25.26 -29.76 -11.76
N VAL A 163 24.84 -30.64 -10.85
CA VAL A 163 25.45 -31.96 -10.65
C VAL A 163 24.72 -32.99 -11.49
N ARG A 164 25.39 -33.48 -12.54
CA ARG A 164 24.94 -34.67 -13.28
C ARG A 164 25.29 -35.91 -12.48
N LEU A 165 24.27 -36.56 -11.93
CA LEU A 165 24.44 -37.85 -11.29
C LEU A 165 24.64 -38.92 -12.36
N ALA A 166 25.42 -39.95 -12.05
CA ALA A 166 25.61 -41.07 -12.96
C ALA A 166 24.33 -41.91 -13.00
N ASP A 167 23.83 -42.17 -14.21
CA ASP A 167 22.72 -43.09 -14.43
C ASP A 167 23.22 -44.52 -14.22
N SER A 168 22.85 -45.13 -13.08
CA SER A 168 23.11 -46.54 -12.81
C SER A 168 21.94 -47.40 -13.31
N HIS A 169 22.18 -48.22 -14.33
CA HIS A 169 21.23 -49.24 -14.80
C HIS A 169 21.20 -50.51 -13.91
N ALA A 170 21.48 -50.34 -12.62
CA ALA A 170 21.44 -51.45 -11.68
C ALA A 170 19.98 -51.88 -11.40
N PRO A 171 19.72 -53.14 -11.03
CA PRO A 171 18.38 -53.61 -10.71
C PRO A 171 17.72 -52.77 -9.60
N ASN A 172 16.42 -52.51 -9.75
CA ASN A 172 15.64 -51.79 -8.74
C ASN A 172 15.48 -52.65 -7.49
N LEU A 173 15.86 -52.11 -6.34
CA LEU A 173 15.64 -52.76 -5.05
C LEU A 173 14.17 -52.52 -4.66
N GLY A 174 13.39 -53.59 -4.51
CA GLY A 174 12.02 -53.50 -3.97
C GLY A 174 10.85 -53.51 -4.97
N VAL A 175 11.07 -53.82 -6.25
CA VAL A 175 9.97 -54.16 -7.18
C VAL A 175 9.95 -55.67 -7.43
N SER A 176 8.77 -56.30 -7.42
CA SER A 176 8.61 -57.75 -7.59
C SER A 176 9.14 -58.28 -8.93
N THR A 177 9.37 -57.40 -9.90
CA THR A 177 9.88 -57.70 -11.25
C THR A 177 11.38 -57.45 -11.40
N ALA A 178 12.10 -57.06 -10.35
CA ALA A 178 13.53 -56.83 -10.42
C ALA A 178 14.29 -58.15 -10.62
N ALA A 179 15.32 -58.12 -11.46
CA ALA A 179 16.24 -59.24 -11.61
C ALA A 179 16.82 -59.60 -10.22
N VAL A 180 16.71 -60.87 -9.85
CA VAL A 180 17.25 -61.41 -8.59
C VAL A 180 18.76 -61.15 -8.58
N MET A 181 19.19 -60.13 -7.82
CA MET A 181 20.60 -59.96 -7.51
C MET A 181 21.09 -61.20 -6.76
N PRO A 182 22.40 -61.53 -6.76
CA PRO A 182 22.95 -62.44 -5.74
C PRO A 182 22.56 -61.87 -4.38
N ALA A 183 21.52 -62.46 -3.78
CA ALA A 183 20.68 -61.80 -2.78
C ALA A 183 21.39 -61.80 -1.42
N ALA A 184 22.34 -60.89 -1.24
CA ALA A 184 22.69 -60.46 0.10
C ALA A 184 21.42 -59.85 0.72
N PRO A 185 21.06 -60.22 1.96
CA PRO A 185 20.02 -59.53 2.72
C PRO A 185 20.17 -58.00 2.65
N PRO A 186 19.07 -57.23 2.66
CA PRO A 186 19.13 -55.77 2.76
C PRO A 186 20.10 -55.35 3.87
N SER A 187 21.11 -54.56 3.51
CA SER A 187 22.17 -54.11 4.42
C SER A 187 22.45 -52.64 4.17
N ASN A 188 22.58 -51.87 5.25
CA ASN A 188 23.03 -50.47 5.22
C ASN A 188 24.56 -50.36 5.08
N GLY A 189 25.28 -51.49 5.12
CA GLY A 189 26.72 -51.58 4.91
C GLY A 189 27.55 -51.54 6.20
N THR A 190 28.83 -51.89 6.06
CA THR A 190 29.80 -52.00 7.15
C THR A 190 30.23 -50.66 7.76
N GLY A 191 29.93 -49.54 7.09
CA GLY A 191 30.53 -48.23 7.36
C GLY A 191 31.80 -48.00 6.55
#